data_AF-A0A923CT32-F1
#
_entry.id   AF-A0A923CT32-F1
#
_cell.length_a   1.000
_cell.length_b   1.000
_cell.length_c   1.000
_cell.angle_alpha   90.00
_cell.angle_beta   90.00
_cell.angle_gamma   90.00
#
_symmetry.space_group_name_H-M   'P 1'
#
loop_
_entity.id
_entity.type
_entity.pdbx_description
1 polymer ?
#
loop_
_entity_poly.entity_id
_entity_poly.type
_entity_poly.pdbx_seq_one_letter_code
_entity_poly.pdbx_strand_id
1 'polypeptide(L)'
;MWIPALIFAGEISPPKNPNSAKACAICHYRWMDTFFIEGKGTDLVPYQSEKNAANLEMCMSCHDGSVMDSREQFCNGHGHAVDKPPPPGMVIPKIFPLDEKGNMNCATCHTAHGVPSGEDAVETIFMRTSNRNSAMCRMCHPHEDGGAKNGNHPIDGIMPEMPRNLIRKNASADDKGHRLTCETCHVAHGSKQQSFLVDGCGQSELCLRCHGDKESYTPEGRRRPGHLVNAVPENITIPETLLKNGARMGDRGAVICQTCHKVHRNFTEKQLLVLRKDDHSGLCLTCHTDKNTIQDTKHDLGKSKPVEKNLQGRTVAQDGV
;
A
#
# COMPACT_ATOMS: atom_id res chain seq x y z
N MET A 1 30.01 31.31 54.80
CA MET A 1 30.45 30.82 53.48
C MET A 1 29.19 30.35 52.74
N TRP A 2 28.61 31.22 51.91
CA TRP A 2 27.33 30.98 51.25
C TRP A 2 27.58 30.34 49.88
N ILE A 3 26.92 29.20 49.64
CA ILE A 3 26.94 28.50 48.36
C ILE A 3 25.88 29.16 47.47
N PRO A 4 26.19 29.65 46.25
CA PRO A 4 25.16 30.16 45.35
C PRO A 4 24.39 28.98 44.74
N ALA A 5 23.06 29.05 44.81
CA ALA A 5 22.18 28.11 44.13
C ALA A 5 22.28 28.29 42.61
N LEU A 6 22.66 27.23 41.90
CA LEU A 6 22.52 27.12 40.45
C LEU A 6 21.03 27.03 40.12
N ILE A 7 20.49 28.10 39.53
CA ILE A 7 19.17 28.09 38.90
C ILE A 7 19.33 27.36 37.58
N PHE A 8 18.78 26.15 37.48
CA PHE A 8 18.60 25.48 36.20
C PHE A 8 17.64 26.31 35.36
N ALA A 9 18.11 26.81 34.22
CA ALA A 9 17.23 27.33 33.18
C ALA A 9 16.33 26.17 32.74
N GLY A 10 15.04 26.23 33.06
CA GLY A 10 14.07 25.29 32.54
C GLY A 10 14.13 25.31 31.02
N GLU A 11 14.20 24.14 30.40
CA GLU A 11 14.12 24.01 28.94
C GLU A 11 12.86 24.72 28.48
N ILE A 12 13.05 25.86 27.81
CA ILE A 12 11.97 26.57 27.14
C ILE A 12 11.60 25.70 25.94
N SER A 13 10.59 24.84 26.15
CA SER A 13 9.97 24.12 25.04
C SER A 13 9.41 25.17 24.06
N PRO A 14 9.76 25.09 22.77
CA PRO A 14 9.24 26.03 21.79
C PRO A 14 7.70 26.00 21.81
N PRO A 15 7.04 27.15 21.61
CA PRO A 15 5.58 27.22 21.66
C PRO A 15 4.98 26.25 20.63
N LYS A 16 4.05 25.40 21.08
CA LYS A 16 3.21 24.59 20.19
C LYS A 16 2.37 25.57 19.35
N ASN A 17 2.50 25.49 18.02
CA ASN A 17 1.99 26.46 17.04
C ASN A 17 2.60 27.88 17.16
N PRO A 18 3.86 28.08 16.74
CA PRO A 18 4.43 29.42 16.62
C PRO A 18 3.59 30.28 15.65
N ASN A 19 3.51 31.59 15.92
CA ASN A 19 2.73 32.55 15.13
C ASN A 19 3.04 32.39 13.62
N SER A 20 2.10 31.78 12.92
CA SER A 20 2.27 31.28 11.55
C SER A 20 2.43 32.39 10.53
N ALA A 21 2.10 33.64 10.83
CA ALA A 21 2.16 34.75 9.88
C ALA A 21 3.55 34.96 9.25
N LYS A 22 4.64 34.87 10.03
CA LYS A 22 6.02 34.94 9.48
C LYS A 22 6.39 33.71 8.65
N ALA A 23 5.90 32.53 9.02
CA ALA A 23 6.12 31.30 8.27
C ALA A 23 5.27 31.24 6.98
N CYS A 24 4.07 31.83 6.98
CA CYS A 24 3.21 31.96 5.81
C CYS A 24 3.81 32.90 4.75
N ALA A 25 4.57 33.92 5.17
CA ALA A 25 5.27 34.82 4.24
C ALA A 25 6.39 34.14 3.42
N ILE A 26 6.88 32.97 3.87
CA ILE A 26 7.86 32.16 3.12
C ILE A 26 7.27 31.67 1.80
N CYS A 27 5.99 31.27 1.81
CA CYS A 27 5.29 30.76 0.61
C CYS A 27 4.35 31.80 -0.02
N HIS A 28 4.00 32.86 0.71
CA HIS A 28 3.05 33.88 0.28
C HIS A 28 3.58 35.29 0.57
N TYR A 29 4.64 35.72 -0.11
CA TYR A 29 5.14 37.10 0.04
C TYR A 29 4.04 38.14 -0.26
N ARG A 30 3.09 37.86 -1.16
CA ARG A 30 1.88 38.69 -1.39
C ARG A 30 0.99 38.90 -0.15
N TRP A 31 1.17 38.11 0.91
CA TRP A 31 0.47 38.24 2.19
C TRP A 31 1.22 39.10 3.20
N MET A 32 2.42 39.57 2.86
CA MET A 32 3.05 40.65 3.61
C MET A 32 2.30 41.94 3.28
N ASP A 33 1.96 42.71 4.30
CA ASP A 33 1.11 43.90 4.19
C ASP A 33 1.56 44.86 3.08
N THR A 34 2.87 45.05 2.92
CA THR A 34 3.46 45.89 1.87
C THR A 34 3.03 45.47 0.46
N PHE A 35 2.97 44.17 0.16
CA PHE A 35 2.57 43.69 -1.16
C PHE A 35 1.06 43.49 -1.28
N PHE A 36 0.39 43.12 -0.18
CA PHE A 36 -1.04 42.89 -0.15
C PHE A 36 -1.84 44.19 -0.31
N ILE A 37 -1.46 45.24 0.43
CA ILE A 37 -2.18 46.52 0.46
C ILE A 37 -1.83 47.36 -0.77
N GLU A 38 -0.56 47.37 -1.17
CA GLU A 38 -0.10 48.22 -2.28
C GLU A 38 -0.30 47.57 -3.65
N GLY A 39 -0.62 46.27 -3.71
CA GLY A 39 -0.91 45.55 -4.96
C GLY A 39 0.24 45.57 -5.98
N LYS A 40 1.48 45.74 -5.51
CA LYS A 40 2.67 45.90 -6.36
C LYS A 40 3.73 44.83 -6.04
N GLY A 41 4.55 44.50 -7.04
CA GLY A 41 5.67 43.58 -6.89
C GLY A 41 6.90 44.24 -6.28
N THR A 42 8.04 43.55 -6.37
CA THR A 42 9.38 44.10 -6.10
C THR A 42 10.12 44.34 -7.42
N ASP A 43 11.29 44.97 -7.35
CA ASP A 43 12.20 45.09 -8.49
C ASP A 43 12.71 43.74 -9.02
N LEU A 44 12.62 42.67 -8.20
CA LEU A 44 13.09 41.33 -8.53
C LEU A 44 11.96 40.38 -8.97
N VAL A 45 10.72 40.62 -8.53
CA VAL A 45 9.59 39.72 -8.75
C VAL A 45 8.31 40.54 -8.95
N PRO A 46 7.57 40.35 -10.07
CA PRO A 46 6.31 41.05 -10.30
C PRO A 46 5.23 40.70 -9.27
N TYR A 47 4.15 41.48 -9.21
CA TYR A 47 3.03 41.17 -8.34
C TYR A 47 2.34 39.87 -8.80
N GLN A 48 2.25 38.87 -7.91
CA GLN A 48 1.60 37.61 -8.21
C GLN A 48 0.08 37.74 -8.07
N SER A 49 -0.60 38.09 -9.17
CA SER A 49 -2.07 38.21 -9.22
C SER A 49 -2.79 36.85 -9.27
N GLU A 50 -2.11 35.80 -9.70
CA GLU A 50 -2.68 34.46 -9.91
C GLU A 50 -2.52 33.54 -8.69
N LYS A 51 -3.53 32.69 -8.46
CA LYS A 51 -3.52 31.68 -7.40
C LYS A 51 -2.67 30.48 -7.80
N ASN A 52 -1.42 30.48 -7.36
CA ASN A 52 -0.43 29.45 -7.70
C ASN A 52 -0.14 28.45 -6.56
N ALA A 53 -0.86 28.53 -5.44
CA ALA A 53 -0.55 27.76 -4.23
C ALA A 53 -0.67 26.23 -4.39
N ALA A 54 -1.36 25.76 -5.44
CA ALA A 54 -1.58 24.35 -5.73
C ALA A 54 -0.93 23.89 -7.05
N ASN A 55 -0.12 24.74 -7.69
CA ASN A 55 0.62 24.33 -8.88
C ASN A 55 1.83 23.46 -8.52
N LEU A 56 2.33 22.71 -9.49
CA LEU A 56 3.42 21.77 -9.30
C LEU A 56 4.69 22.49 -8.82
N GLU A 57 4.99 23.63 -9.41
CA GLU A 57 6.17 24.45 -9.22
C GLU A 57 6.27 24.95 -7.78
N MET A 58 5.15 25.33 -7.17
CA MET A 58 5.08 25.71 -5.77
C MET A 58 5.43 24.53 -4.87
N CYS A 59 4.91 23.33 -5.16
CA CYS A 59 5.31 22.13 -4.43
C CYS A 59 6.81 21.84 -4.60
N MET A 60 7.33 21.97 -5.82
CA MET A 60 8.75 21.74 -6.12
C MET A 60 9.69 22.68 -5.39
N SER A 61 9.28 23.92 -5.11
CA SER A 61 10.11 24.87 -4.35
C SER A 61 10.52 24.39 -2.95
N CYS A 62 9.80 23.42 -2.38
CA CYS A 62 10.16 22.77 -1.12
C CYS A 62 10.81 21.40 -1.34
N HIS A 63 10.41 20.71 -2.41
CA HIS A 63 10.83 19.35 -2.74
C HIS A 63 12.13 19.26 -3.55
N ASP A 64 12.68 20.40 -3.98
CA ASP A 64 13.92 20.52 -4.76
C ASP A 64 15.22 20.40 -3.95
N GLY A 65 15.09 20.21 -2.63
CA GLY A 65 16.21 20.18 -1.69
C GLY A 65 16.29 21.41 -0.78
N SER A 66 15.49 22.45 -1.02
CA SER A 66 15.44 23.64 -0.16
C SER A 66 14.85 23.36 1.22
N VAL A 67 13.85 22.47 1.30
CA VAL A 67 13.28 21.97 2.57
C VAL A 67 13.55 20.47 2.72
N MET A 68 13.26 19.70 1.68
CA MET A 68 13.53 18.28 1.60
C MET A 68 13.72 17.90 0.14
N ASP A 69 14.78 17.19 -0.20
CA ASP A 69 14.88 16.65 -1.56
C ASP A 69 14.13 15.32 -1.61
N SER A 70 13.00 15.30 -2.32
CA SER A 70 12.26 14.06 -2.56
C SER A 70 11.98 13.85 -4.05
N ARG A 71 12.72 14.54 -4.93
CA ARG A 71 12.56 14.43 -6.39
C ARG A 71 12.67 13.01 -6.88
N GLU A 72 13.62 12.25 -6.34
CA GLU A 72 13.74 10.84 -6.69
C GLU A 72 12.45 10.06 -6.42
N GLN A 73 11.74 10.36 -5.33
CA GLN A 73 10.58 9.59 -4.90
C GLN A 73 9.29 9.93 -5.66
N PHE A 74 9.09 11.16 -6.14
CA PHE A 74 7.88 11.48 -6.92
C PHE A 74 8.13 11.62 -8.43
N CYS A 75 9.33 12.02 -8.87
CA CYS A 75 9.66 12.09 -10.29
C CYS A 75 9.96 10.71 -10.89
N ASN A 76 10.53 9.80 -10.09
CA ASN A 76 10.95 8.49 -10.58
C ASN A 76 10.09 7.38 -9.96
N GLY A 77 9.39 6.65 -10.82
CA GLY A 77 8.58 5.49 -10.42
C GLY A 77 7.08 5.69 -10.58
N HIS A 78 6.33 4.73 -10.06
CA HIS A 78 4.87 4.71 -10.12
C HIS A 78 4.30 5.34 -8.85
N GLY A 79 3.22 6.09 -9.02
CA GLY A 79 2.45 6.67 -7.92
C GLY A 79 1.10 7.17 -8.43
N HIS A 80 0.31 7.73 -7.52
CA HIS A 80 -0.93 8.40 -7.89
C HIS A 80 -0.63 9.48 -8.92
N ALA A 81 -1.29 9.40 -10.09
CA ALA A 81 -1.06 10.33 -11.16
C ALA A 81 -1.68 11.70 -10.84
N VAL A 82 -0.89 12.74 -11.03
CA VAL A 82 -1.36 14.13 -11.03
C VAL A 82 -1.72 14.56 -12.46
N ASP A 83 -2.46 15.66 -12.58
CA ASP A 83 -2.98 16.22 -13.84
C ASP A 83 -3.86 15.24 -14.63
N LYS A 84 -4.48 14.30 -13.91
CA LYS A 84 -5.43 13.33 -14.46
C LYS A 84 -6.69 13.26 -13.60
N PRO A 85 -7.86 13.03 -14.21
CA PRO A 85 -9.09 12.83 -13.45
C PRO A 85 -9.00 11.53 -12.64
N PRO A 86 -9.72 11.45 -11.51
CA PRO A 86 -9.96 10.18 -10.84
C PRO A 86 -10.53 9.12 -11.80
N PRO A 87 -10.31 7.82 -11.53
CA PRO A 87 -10.92 6.75 -12.31
C PRO A 87 -12.46 6.88 -12.37
N PRO A 88 -13.11 6.49 -13.49
CA PRO A 88 -14.55 6.54 -13.61
C PRO A 88 -15.26 5.81 -12.46
N GLY A 89 -16.25 6.47 -11.87
CA GLY A 89 -17.03 5.93 -10.74
C GLY A 89 -16.36 6.04 -9.37
N MET A 90 -15.12 6.54 -9.28
CA MET A 90 -14.49 6.84 -7.99
C MET A 90 -15.14 8.07 -7.36
N VAL A 91 -15.63 7.92 -6.13
CA VAL A 91 -16.15 9.04 -5.34
C VAL A 91 -14.99 9.69 -4.62
N ILE A 92 -14.71 10.96 -4.92
CA ILE A 92 -13.71 11.76 -4.21
C ILE A 92 -14.40 12.58 -3.11
N PRO A 93 -14.08 12.33 -1.83
CA PRO A 93 -14.58 13.14 -0.71
C PRO A 93 -14.24 14.63 -0.87
N LYS A 94 -15.15 15.50 -0.42
CA LYS A 94 -14.98 16.97 -0.53
C LYS A 94 -13.71 17.54 0.11
N ILE A 95 -13.13 16.83 1.07
CA ILE A 95 -11.87 17.23 1.72
C ILE A 95 -10.67 17.15 0.76
N PHE A 96 -10.77 16.37 -0.32
CA PHE A 96 -9.73 16.22 -1.33
C PHE A 96 -10.14 16.99 -2.60
N PRO A 97 -9.69 18.24 -2.76
CA PRO A 97 -10.10 19.06 -3.89
C PRO A 97 -9.48 18.55 -5.20
N LEU A 98 -10.24 18.69 -6.27
CA LEU A 98 -9.75 18.55 -7.64
C LEU A 98 -9.48 19.94 -8.21
N ASP A 99 -8.69 20.03 -9.28
CA ASP A 99 -8.51 21.29 -10.01
C ASP A 99 -9.80 21.71 -10.74
N GLU A 100 -9.77 22.88 -11.38
CA GLU A 100 -10.92 23.42 -12.12
C GLU A 100 -11.36 22.54 -13.30
N LYS A 101 -10.49 21.65 -13.78
CA LYS A 101 -10.75 20.68 -14.85
C LYS A 101 -11.23 19.33 -14.30
N GLY A 102 -11.31 19.17 -12.98
CA GLY A 102 -11.66 17.92 -12.30
C GLY A 102 -10.51 16.91 -12.19
N ASN A 103 -9.27 17.34 -12.35
CA ASN A 103 -8.09 16.49 -12.19
C ASN A 103 -7.59 16.44 -10.74
N MET A 104 -7.00 15.30 -10.37
CA MET A 104 -6.20 15.18 -9.16
C MET A 104 -4.87 15.91 -9.34
N ASN A 105 -4.39 16.54 -8.28
CA ASN A 105 -3.07 17.16 -8.22
C ASN A 105 -2.46 16.96 -6.82
N CYS A 106 -1.28 17.53 -6.58
CA CYS A 106 -0.59 17.42 -5.29
C CYS A 106 -1.49 17.90 -4.14
N ALA A 107 -2.22 19.00 -4.37
CA ALA A 107 -3.13 19.58 -3.41
C ALA A 107 -4.42 18.78 -3.21
N THR A 108 -4.67 17.70 -3.95
CA THR A 108 -5.77 16.78 -3.67
C THR A 108 -5.53 16.04 -2.36
N CYS A 109 -4.32 15.53 -2.14
CA CYS A 109 -3.96 14.79 -0.92
C CYS A 109 -3.23 15.68 0.09
N HIS A 110 -2.34 16.56 -0.39
CA HIS A 110 -1.55 17.45 0.43
C HIS A 110 -2.24 18.82 0.63
N THR A 111 -1.82 19.53 1.67
CA THR A 111 -2.20 20.90 1.99
C THR A 111 -0.99 21.65 2.49
N ALA A 112 -0.58 22.72 1.82
CA ALA A 112 0.50 23.60 2.29
C ALA A 112 0.23 24.24 3.68
N HIS A 113 -0.97 24.06 4.23
CA HIS A 113 -1.31 24.41 5.59
C HIS A 113 -1.46 23.14 6.43
N GLY A 114 -0.74 23.04 7.55
CA GLY A 114 -0.93 21.93 8.49
C GLY A 114 -2.38 21.88 8.97
N VAL A 115 -3.06 20.76 8.76
CA VAL A 115 -4.28 20.46 9.50
C VAL A 115 -3.90 19.81 10.84
N PRO A 116 -4.61 20.13 11.93
CA PRO A 116 -4.36 19.47 13.21
C PRO A 116 -4.58 17.96 13.10
N SER A 117 -3.50 17.16 13.16
CA SER A 117 -3.54 15.69 13.07
C SER A 117 -3.53 14.99 14.44
N GLY A 118 -3.80 15.73 15.53
CA GLY A 118 -3.82 15.22 16.91
C GLY A 118 -2.65 15.72 17.75
N GLU A 119 -2.74 15.55 19.08
CA GLU A 119 -1.80 16.14 20.06
C GLU A 119 -0.34 15.63 19.97
N ASP A 120 -0.15 14.45 19.35
CA ASP A 120 1.14 13.76 19.21
C ASP A 120 1.61 13.62 17.75
N ALA A 121 0.97 14.33 16.81
CA ALA A 121 1.29 14.21 15.39
C ALA A 121 2.66 14.83 15.07
N VAL A 122 3.69 13.98 14.99
CA VAL A 122 4.96 14.30 14.31
C VAL A 122 4.76 14.14 12.80
N GLU A 123 3.70 14.75 12.25
CA GLU A 123 3.48 14.71 10.80
C GLU A 123 4.30 15.83 10.15
N THR A 124 5.48 15.48 9.66
CA THR A 124 6.44 16.43 9.10
C THR A 124 5.99 17.04 7.77
N ILE A 125 4.83 16.65 7.20
CA ILE A 125 4.35 17.20 5.92
C ILE A 125 2.81 17.21 5.86
N PHE A 126 2.19 18.39 5.99
CA PHE A 126 1.13 18.90 5.11
C PHE A 126 0.13 17.91 4.45
N MET A 127 -0.38 16.90 5.18
CA MET A 127 -1.45 16.01 4.71
C MET A 127 -2.81 16.57 5.06
N ARG A 128 -3.85 16.42 4.23
CA ARG A 128 -5.20 16.98 4.49
C ARG A 128 -6.00 16.30 5.59
N THR A 129 -5.59 15.10 5.95
CA THR A 129 -6.14 14.31 7.04
C THR A 129 -5.04 13.38 7.51
N SER A 130 -5.09 12.94 8.76
CA SER A 130 -4.19 11.89 9.20
C SER A 130 -4.37 10.64 8.34
N ASN A 131 -3.26 10.05 7.92
CA ASN A 131 -3.24 8.76 7.24
C ASN A 131 -2.90 7.59 8.19
N ARG A 132 -3.06 7.79 9.51
CA ARG A 132 -2.88 6.73 10.49
C ARG A 132 -3.70 5.50 10.12
N ASN A 133 -3.06 4.32 10.10
CA ASN A 133 -3.67 3.06 9.69
C ASN A 133 -4.36 3.15 8.31
N SER A 134 -3.76 3.81 7.32
CA SER A 134 -4.33 3.97 5.98
C SER A 134 -5.69 4.69 5.93
N ALA A 135 -6.04 5.47 6.96
CA ALA A 135 -7.35 6.12 7.05
C ALA A 135 -7.67 6.93 5.79
N MET A 136 -6.68 7.64 5.23
CA MET A 136 -6.85 8.44 4.01
C MET A 136 -7.08 7.56 2.78
N CYS A 137 -6.32 6.47 2.62
CA CYS A 137 -6.45 5.56 1.49
C CYS A 137 -7.89 5.01 1.39
N ARG A 138 -8.47 4.63 2.53
CA ARG A 138 -9.81 4.06 2.62
C ARG A 138 -10.93 5.02 2.24
N MET A 139 -10.68 6.32 2.27
CA MET A 139 -11.66 7.33 1.89
C MET A 139 -11.96 7.33 0.38
N CYS A 140 -11.00 6.91 -0.44
CA CYS A 140 -11.16 6.79 -1.91
C CYS A 140 -11.16 5.33 -2.39
N HIS A 141 -10.54 4.41 -1.64
CA HIS A 141 -10.49 2.97 -1.93
C HIS A 141 -11.30 2.12 -0.92
N PRO A 142 -12.58 2.41 -0.66
CA PRO A 142 -13.36 1.73 0.39
C PRO A 142 -13.61 0.24 0.09
N HIS A 143 -13.57 -0.15 -1.19
CA HIS A 143 -13.79 -1.54 -1.59
C HIS A 143 -12.58 -2.44 -1.31
N GLU A 144 -11.41 -1.85 -1.05
CA GLU A 144 -10.15 -2.58 -0.84
C GLU A 144 -9.93 -2.85 0.66
N ASP A 145 -10.87 -2.40 1.50
CA ASP A 145 -10.88 -2.53 2.97
C ASP A 145 -11.72 -3.74 3.46
N GLY A 146 -11.61 -4.08 4.74
CA GLY A 146 -12.44 -5.06 5.44
C GLY A 146 -11.98 -6.51 5.33
N GLY A 147 -10.75 -6.73 4.85
CA GLY A 147 -10.07 -8.03 4.85
C GLY A 147 -10.88 -9.15 4.17
N ALA A 148 -10.69 -10.39 4.63
CA ALA A 148 -11.20 -11.57 3.94
C ALA A 148 -12.75 -11.58 3.80
N LYS A 149 -13.48 -10.96 4.73
CA LYS A 149 -14.95 -10.85 4.66
C LYS A 149 -15.42 -10.03 3.45
N ASN A 150 -14.62 -9.06 3.03
CA ASN A 150 -14.88 -8.23 1.85
C ASN A 150 -14.07 -8.69 0.63
N GLY A 151 -13.48 -9.89 0.68
CA GLY A 151 -12.69 -10.43 -0.41
C GLY A 151 -11.30 -9.81 -0.57
N ASN A 152 -10.78 -9.21 0.50
CA ASN A 152 -9.45 -8.61 0.51
C ASN A 152 -8.49 -9.44 1.36
N HIS A 153 -7.20 -9.36 1.06
CA HIS A 153 -6.16 -9.87 1.94
C HIS A 153 -6.36 -9.25 3.33
N PRO A 154 -6.30 -10.03 4.43
CA PRO A 154 -6.50 -9.49 5.76
C PRO A 154 -5.57 -8.30 6.02
N ILE A 155 -6.17 -7.13 6.20
CA ILE A 155 -5.56 -5.93 6.78
C ILE A 155 -6.09 -5.79 8.21
N ASP A 156 -5.36 -5.13 9.10
CA ASP A 156 -5.55 -5.15 10.57
C ASP A 156 -5.24 -6.51 11.25
N GLY A 157 -4.75 -7.50 10.50
CA GLY A 157 -4.23 -8.75 11.07
C GLY A 157 -2.98 -8.49 11.92
N ILE A 158 -2.89 -9.16 13.08
CA ILE A 158 -1.70 -9.08 13.93
C ILE A 158 -0.58 -9.89 13.28
N MET A 159 0.55 -9.24 13.06
CA MET A 159 1.80 -9.87 12.66
C MET A 159 2.84 -9.68 13.77
N PRO A 160 3.74 -10.66 13.97
CA PRO A 160 4.72 -10.59 15.07
C PRO A 160 5.64 -9.38 14.99
N GLU A 161 6.16 -9.08 13.80
CA GLU A 161 7.03 -7.93 13.52
C GLU A 161 7.02 -7.64 12.01
N MET A 162 7.22 -6.38 11.62
CA MET A 162 7.43 -6.01 10.21
C MET A 162 8.74 -6.58 9.68
N PRO A 163 8.74 -7.28 8.53
CA PRO A 163 9.97 -7.72 7.89
C PRO A 163 10.90 -6.54 7.58
N ARG A 164 12.12 -6.58 8.12
CA ARG A 164 13.10 -5.48 7.97
C ARG A 164 13.40 -5.12 6.51
N ASN A 165 13.33 -6.09 5.62
CA ASN A 165 13.53 -5.90 4.19
C ASN A 165 12.38 -5.11 3.52
N LEU A 166 11.16 -5.14 4.07
CA LEU A 166 10.05 -4.31 3.61
C LEU A 166 10.19 -2.88 4.15
N ILE A 167 10.60 -2.72 5.43
CA ILE A 167 10.87 -1.40 6.01
C ILE A 167 11.91 -0.64 5.18
N ARG A 168 12.99 -1.30 4.75
CA ARG A 168 14.02 -0.70 3.86
C ARG A 168 13.50 -0.30 2.48
N LYS A 169 12.29 -0.74 2.11
CA LYS A 169 11.60 -0.42 0.87
C LYS A 169 10.44 0.56 1.10
N ASN A 170 10.49 1.31 2.19
CA ASN A 170 9.49 2.29 2.60
C ASN A 170 8.11 1.71 2.94
N ALA A 171 8.04 0.41 3.27
CA ALA A 171 6.83 -0.16 3.83
C ALA A 171 6.64 0.33 5.27
N SER A 172 5.39 0.60 5.65
CA SER A 172 5.02 0.91 7.04
C SER A 172 3.85 0.06 7.50
N ALA A 173 3.65 0.01 8.81
CA ALA A 173 2.55 -0.69 9.48
C ALA A 173 1.79 0.31 10.36
N ASP A 174 0.89 -0.18 11.22
CA ASP A 174 0.31 0.65 12.28
C ASP A 174 1.39 1.24 13.20
N ASP A 175 1.01 2.20 14.03
CA ASP A 175 1.93 2.90 14.94
C ASP A 175 2.69 1.97 15.89
N LYS A 176 2.15 0.77 16.13
CA LYS A 176 2.76 -0.26 16.98
C LYS A 176 3.61 -1.26 16.19
N GLY A 177 3.64 -1.17 14.86
CA GLY A 177 4.42 -2.03 13.97
C GLY A 177 3.91 -3.46 13.85
N HIS A 178 2.69 -3.75 14.31
CA HIS A 178 2.16 -5.11 14.47
C HIS A 178 0.88 -5.36 13.69
N ARG A 179 0.32 -4.36 13.02
CA ARG A 179 -0.85 -4.54 12.15
C ARG A 179 -0.55 -4.17 10.72
N LEU A 180 -1.02 -5.03 9.81
CA LEU A 180 -0.96 -4.79 8.38
C LEU A 180 -1.83 -3.60 7.98
N THR A 181 -1.23 -2.66 7.27
CA THR A 181 -1.89 -1.49 6.67
C THR A 181 -1.72 -1.53 5.15
N CYS A 182 -2.40 -0.65 4.40
CA CYS A 182 -2.19 -0.52 2.96
C CYS A 182 -0.72 -0.23 2.64
N GLU A 183 -0.08 0.59 3.47
CA GLU A 183 1.32 1.01 3.34
C GLU A 183 2.35 -0.10 3.61
N THR A 184 1.89 -1.24 4.14
CA THR A 184 2.73 -2.43 4.28
C THR A 184 3.09 -3.01 2.90
N CYS A 185 2.20 -2.83 1.92
CA CYS A 185 2.35 -3.38 0.58
C CYS A 185 2.43 -2.30 -0.50
N HIS A 186 1.81 -1.15 -0.30
CA HIS A 186 1.71 -0.07 -1.29
C HIS A 186 2.42 1.21 -0.83
N VAL A 187 2.84 2.04 -1.77
CA VAL A 187 3.28 3.42 -1.51
C VAL A 187 2.50 4.38 -2.38
N ALA A 188 2.22 5.59 -1.90
CA ALA A 188 1.51 6.57 -2.70
C ALA A 188 2.34 7.08 -3.90
N HIS A 189 3.67 7.16 -3.72
CA HIS A 189 4.64 7.68 -4.70
C HIS A 189 5.93 6.84 -4.68
N GLY A 190 6.62 6.77 -5.81
CA GLY A 190 8.00 6.24 -5.90
C GLY A 190 8.11 4.72 -5.93
N SER A 191 7.03 4.01 -6.22
CA SER A 191 7.09 2.56 -6.38
C SER A 191 7.86 2.19 -7.64
N LYS A 192 8.81 1.27 -7.51
CA LYS A 192 9.49 0.66 -8.67
C LYS A 192 8.62 -0.39 -9.38
N GLN A 193 7.44 -0.69 -8.82
CA GLN A 193 6.57 -1.78 -9.21
C GLN A 193 5.23 -1.24 -9.72
N GLN A 194 4.55 -2.02 -10.57
CA GLN A 194 3.18 -1.72 -10.95
C GLN A 194 2.25 -1.79 -9.74
N SER A 195 1.07 -1.15 -9.84
CA SER A 195 0.08 -1.10 -8.74
C SER A 195 0.64 -0.50 -7.44
N PHE A 196 1.72 0.27 -7.55
CA PHE A 196 2.37 0.99 -6.46
C PHE A 196 2.91 0.11 -5.33
N LEU A 197 3.36 -1.11 -5.64
CA LEU A 197 3.85 -2.04 -4.62
C LEU A 197 5.25 -1.66 -4.10
N VAL A 198 5.53 -1.94 -2.83
CA VAL A 198 6.85 -1.73 -2.20
C VAL A 198 7.89 -2.77 -2.62
N ASP A 199 7.44 -3.97 -3.03
CA ASP A 199 8.29 -5.04 -3.52
C ASP A 199 7.65 -5.78 -4.70
N GLY A 200 8.46 -6.54 -5.44
CA GLY A 200 8.01 -7.29 -6.62
C GLY A 200 7.00 -8.39 -6.27
N CYS A 201 6.09 -8.64 -7.21
CA CYS A 201 5.23 -9.82 -7.22
C CYS A 201 5.55 -10.78 -8.37
N GLY A 202 6.45 -10.39 -9.30
CA GLY A 202 6.81 -11.19 -10.49
C GLY A 202 7.45 -12.52 -10.15
N GLN A 203 8.06 -12.65 -8.96
CA GLN A 203 8.56 -13.89 -8.40
C GLN A 203 8.08 -14.04 -6.94
N SER A 204 6.84 -13.63 -6.68
CA SER A 204 6.18 -13.74 -5.37
C SER A 204 6.95 -13.08 -4.21
N GLU A 205 7.89 -12.16 -4.48
CA GLU A 205 8.83 -11.69 -3.45
C GLU A 205 8.11 -11.01 -2.29
N LEU A 206 7.15 -10.15 -2.59
CA LEU A 206 6.33 -9.44 -1.59
C LEU A 206 5.62 -10.43 -0.65
N CYS A 207 5.02 -11.48 -1.20
CA CYS A 207 4.30 -12.50 -0.43
C CYS A 207 5.27 -13.27 0.47
N LEU A 208 6.41 -13.67 -0.07
CA LEU A 208 7.42 -14.48 0.63
C LEU A 208 8.16 -13.70 1.72
N ARG A 209 8.06 -12.36 1.76
CA ARG A 209 8.60 -11.57 2.88
C ARG A 209 7.94 -11.87 4.22
N CYS A 210 6.66 -12.24 4.19
CA CYS A 210 5.91 -12.67 5.37
C CYS A 210 5.65 -14.18 5.37
N HIS A 211 5.37 -14.76 4.20
CA HIS A 211 5.07 -16.18 4.01
C HIS A 211 6.30 -16.99 3.57
N GLY A 212 7.47 -16.72 4.15
CA GLY A 212 8.73 -17.39 3.78
C GLY A 212 8.74 -18.90 4.06
N ASP A 213 7.85 -19.37 4.95
CA ASP A 213 7.62 -20.81 5.16
C ASP A 213 7.01 -21.52 3.94
N LYS A 214 6.45 -20.74 3.00
CA LYS A 214 5.85 -21.21 1.74
C LYS A 214 6.81 -21.19 0.56
N GLU A 215 8.10 -20.88 0.76
CA GLU A 215 9.09 -21.03 -0.31
C GLU A 215 9.17 -22.48 -0.80
N SER A 216 9.36 -22.66 -2.11
CA SER A 216 9.47 -23.99 -2.73
C SER A 216 10.66 -24.81 -2.19
N TYR A 217 11.72 -24.12 -1.74
CA TYR A 217 12.96 -24.73 -1.28
C TYR A 217 13.41 -24.12 0.06
N THR A 218 14.17 -24.88 0.82
CA THR A 218 14.94 -24.38 1.97
C THR A 218 16.20 -23.66 1.47
N PRO A 219 16.85 -22.82 2.30
CA PRO A 219 18.15 -22.22 1.96
C PRO A 219 19.22 -23.25 1.55
N GLU A 220 19.15 -24.47 2.10
CA GLU A 220 20.04 -25.59 1.79
C GLU A 220 19.65 -26.34 0.50
N GLY A 221 18.64 -25.87 -0.24
CA GLY A 221 18.19 -26.45 -1.51
C GLY A 221 17.24 -27.65 -1.39
N ARG A 222 16.83 -28.04 -0.18
CA ARG A 222 15.84 -29.11 0.01
C ARG A 222 14.43 -28.61 -0.36
N ARG A 223 13.72 -29.36 -1.22
CA ARG A 223 12.33 -29.08 -1.60
C ARG A 223 11.39 -29.14 -0.38
N ARG A 224 10.56 -28.12 -0.21
CA ARG A 224 9.48 -28.10 0.79
C ARG A 224 8.23 -28.83 0.27
N PRO A 225 7.41 -29.41 1.15
CA PRO A 225 6.08 -29.90 0.79
C PRO A 225 5.20 -28.73 0.33
N GLY A 226 4.52 -28.88 -0.80
CA GLY A 226 3.65 -27.85 -1.38
C GLY A 226 3.77 -27.74 -2.89
N HIS A 227 2.91 -26.91 -3.48
CA HIS A 227 3.00 -26.56 -4.89
C HIS A 227 4.22 -25.67 -5.14
N LEU A 228 4.92 -25.88 -6.25
CA LEU A 228 6.04 -25.03 -6.64
C LEU A 228 5.53 -23.65 -7.01
N VAL A 229 6.11 -22.62 -6.40
CA VAL A 229 6.00 -21.22 -6.81
C VAL A 229 7.29 -20.76 -7.46
N ASN A 230 7.18 -19.73 -8.30
CA ASN A 230 8.26 -19.13 -9.09
C ASN A 230 8.88 -20.10 -10.10
N ALA A 231 8.08 -21.05 -10.61
CA ALA A 231 8.49 -22.02 -11.61
C ALA A 231 7.70 -21.82 -12.90
N VAL A 232 8.39 -21.86 -14.05
CA VAL A 232 7.74 -21.83 -15.36
C VAL A 232 7.21 -23.23 -15.67
N PRO A 233 5.90 -23.38 -15.97
CA PRO A 233 5.35 -24.69 -16.32
C PRO A 233 5.87 -25.11 -17.72
N GLU A 234 6.36 -26.34 -17.83
CA GLU A 234 6.93 -26.86 -19.09
C GLU A 234 5.86 -27.57 -19.95
N ASN A 235 4.98 -28.33 -19.31
CA ASN A 235 4.06 -29.24 -19.98
C ASN A 235 2.61 -28.75 -19.98
N ILE A 236 2.37 -27.54 -19.46
CA ILE A 236 1.04 -26.99 -19.36
C ILE A 236 1.01 -25.47 -19.49
N THR A 237 -0.06 -24.97 -20.10
CA THR A 237 -0.39 -23.55 -20.15
C THR A 237 -1.44 -23.23 -19.10
N ILE A 238 -1.33 -22.05 -18.48
CA ILE A 238 -2.34 -21.57 -17.53
C ILE A 238 -3.63 -21.30 -18.31
N PRO A 239 -4.76 -21.94 -17.94
CA PRO A 239 -6.02 -21.77 -18.67
C PRO A 239 -6.50 -20.32 -18.68
N GLU A 240 -7.03 -19.88 -19.82
CA GLU A 240 -7.53 -18.51 -20.01
C GLU A 240 -8.67 -18.18 -19.02
N THR A 241 -9.43 -19.19 -18.58
CA THR A 241 -10.48 -19.05 -17.57
C THR A 241 -9.93 -18.57 -16.23
N LEU A 242 -8.75 -19.04 -15.81
CA LEU A 242 -8.10 -18.57 -14.58
C LEU A 242 -7.66 -17.11 -14.73
N LEU A 243 -7.07 -16.76 -15.88
CA LEU A 243 -6.64 -15.39 -16.18
C LEU A 243 -7.85 -14.43 -16.16
N LYS A 244 -8.97 -14.82 -16.78
CA LYS A 244 -10.23 -14.06 -16.75
C LYS A 244 -10.78 -13.87 -15.33
N ASN A 245 -10.55 -14.83 -14.45
CA ASN A 245 -10.95 -14.75 -13.04
C ASN A 245 -9.95 -13.97 -12.15
N GLY A 246 -8.87 -13.46 -12.74
CA GLY A 246 -7.90 -12.59 -12.08
C GLY A 246 -6.60 -13.26 -11.66
N ALA A 247 -6.34 -14.49 -12.13
CA ALA A 247 -5.01 -15.10 -12.01
C ALA A 247 -3.96 -14.23 -12.69
N ARG A 248 -2.78 -14.14 -12.08
CA ARG A 248 -1.61 -13.46 -12.64
C ARG A 248 -0.45 -14.43 -12.75
N MET A 249 0.35 -14.26 -13.79
CA MET A 249 1.60 -15.00 -13.97
C MET A 249 2.77 -14.10 -13.62
N GLY A 250 3.85 -14.72 -13.15
CA GLY A 250 5.12 -14.07 -12.90
C GLY A 250 5.95 -13.89 -14.16
N ASP A 251 7.20 -13.52 -13.96
CA ASP A 251 8.16 -13.29 -15.04
C ASP A 251 8.28 -14.53 -15.93
N ARG A 252 8.26 -14.33 -17.25
CA ARG A 252 8.32 -15.39 -18.27
C ARG A 252 7.20 -16.44 -18.16
N GLY A 253 6.06 -16.09 -17.55
CA GLY A 253 4.93 -17.01 -17.41
C GLY A 253 5.04 -17.95 -16.21
N ALA A 254 5.88 -17.64 -15.22
CA ALA A 254 6.02 -18.45 -14.02
C ALA A 254 4.70 -18.53 -13.22
N VAL A 255 4.44 -19.69 -12.62
CA VAL A 255 3.40 -19.84 -11.59
C VAL A 255 3.86 -19.15 -10.32
N ILE A 256 3.08 -18.17 -9.86
CA ILE A 256 3.34 -17.37 -8.66
C ILE A 256 2.16 -17.49 -7.70
N CYS A 257 2.27 -16.93 -6.49
CA CYS A 257 1.17 -16.93 -5.52
C CYS A 257 -0.13 -16.38 -6.13
N GLN A 258 -0.03 -15.32 -6.95
CA GLN A 258 -1.18 -14.67 -7.59
C GLN A 258 -1.76 -15.45 -8.78
N THR A 259 -1.17 -16.57 -9.19
CA THR A 259 -1.77 -17.47 -10.18
C THR A 259 -2.99 -18.18 -9.60
N CYS A 260 -2.98 -18.45 -8.30
CA CYS A 260 -4.09 -19.08 -7.59
C CYS A 260 -4.80 -18.11 -6.65
N HIS A 261 -4.09 -17.15 -6.05
CA HIS A 261 -4.67 -16.21 -5.09
C HIS A 261 -4.97 -14.84 -5.70
N LYS A 262 -6.13 -14.27 -5.36
CA LYS A 262 -6.50 -12.90 -5.71
C LYS A 262 -6.65 -12.07 -4.44
N VAL A 263 -5.73 -11.13 -4.25
CA VAL A 263 -5.56 -10.38 -2.98
C VAL A 263 -6.62 -9.31 -2.72
N HIS A 264 -7.32 -8.82 -3.75
CA HIS A 264 -8.37 -7.82 -3.59
C HIS A 264 -9.61 -8.21 -4.37
N ARG A 265 -10.79 -7.81 -3.86
CA ARG A 265 -12.10 -8.04 -4.50
C ARG A 265 -12.29 -9.49 -4.96
N ASN A 266 -11.90 -10.41 -4.09
CA ASN A 266 -12.11 -11.83 -4.25
C ASN A 266 -13.35 -12.28 -3.48
N PHE A 267 -14.46 -12.34 -4.19
CA PHE A 267 -15.73 -12.85 -3.66
C PHE A 267 -15.96 -14.32 -4.03
N THR A 268 -14.94 -14.99 -4.58
CA THR A 268 -15.11 -16.33 -5.15
C THR A 268 -15.01 -17.41 -4.09
N GLU A 269 -14.07 -17.33 -3.13
CA GLU A 269 -13.91 -18.42 -2.14
C GLU A 269 -13.30 -18.01 -0.79
N LYS A 270 -13.39 -18.94 0.18
CA LYS A 270 -12.52 -18.91 1.37
C LYS A 270 -11.05 -18.98 0.92
N GLN A 271 -10.17 -18.26 1.61
CA GLN A 271 -8.71 -18.22 1.33
C GLN A 271 -8.29 -17.49 0.04
N LEU A 272 -9.19 -16.69 -0.54
CA LEU A 272 -8.88 -15.79 -1.65
C LEU A 272 -8.38 -16.52 -2.91
N LEU A 273 -8.94 -17.68 -3.24
CA LEU A 273 -8.66 -18.39 -4.50
C LEU A 273 -9.41 -17.77 -5.69
N VAL A 274 -8.81 -17.83 -6.88
CA VAL A 274 -9.40 -17.31 -8.14
C VAL A 274 -10.59 -18.13 -8.66
N LEU A 275 -10.87 -19.30 -8.08
CA LEU A 275 -12.03 -20.14 -8.41
C LEU A 275 -13.08 -20.08 -7.30
N ARG A 276 -14.35 -20.32 -7.68
CA ARG A 276 -15.57 -20.12 -6.88
C ARG A 276 -16.10 -21.39 -6.17
N LYS A 277 -15.32 -22.48 -6.20
CA LYS A 277 -15.56 -23.77 -5.54
C LYS A 277 -14.42 -24.70 -5.92
N ASP A 278 -13.63 -25.09 -4.93
CA ASP A 278 -12.62 -26.14 -5.08
C ASP A 278 -13.07 -27.36 -4.27
N ASP A 279 -14.22 -27.93 -4.62
CA ASP A 279 -14.57 -29.26 -4.17
C ASP A 279 -13.79 -30.28 -5.01
N HIS A 280 -13.08 -31.19 -4.35
CA HIS A 280 -12.32 -32.29 -4.98
C HIS A 280 -11.14 -31.85 -5.88
N SER A 281 -10.40 -30.82 -5.46
CA SER A 281 -9.16 -30.36 -6.13
C SER A 281 -9.38 -29.81 -7.55
N GLY A 282 -10.59 -29.33 -7.86
CA GLY A 282 -10.95 -28.66 -9.13
C GLY A 282 -10.00 -27.52 -9.55
N LEU A 283 -9.43 -26.76 -8.61
CA LEU A 283 -8.40 -25.76 -8.94
C LEU A 283 -7.14 -26.41 -9.49
N CYS A 284 -6.63 -27.42 -8.79
CA CYS A 284 -5.44 -28.16 -9.20
C CYS A 284 -5.66 -28.82 -10.58
N LEU A 285 -6.83 -29.41 -10.78
CA LEU A 285 -7.22 -30.12 -12.00
C LEU A 285 -7.53 -29.20 -13.18
N THR A 286 -7.70 -27.90 -12.94
CA THR A 286 -7.77 -26.91 -14.03
C THR A 286 -6.47 -26.93 -14.85
N CYS A 287 -5.34 -27.17 -14.19
CA CYS A 287 -4.07 -27.43 -14.86
C CYS A 287 -3.79 -28.94 -14.96
N HIS A 288 -3.73 -29.65 -13.84
CA HIS A 288 -3.35 -31.07 -13.79
C HIS A 288 -4.46 -32.04 -14.23
N THR A 289 -5.06 -31.79 -15.40
CA THR A 289 -6.15 -32.59 -16.01
C THR A 289 -5.79 -34.07 -16.20
N ASP A 290 -4.51 -34.38 -16.44
CA ASP A 290 -4.01 -35.75 -16.53
C ASP A 290 -4.12 -36.52 -15.21
N LYS A 291 -4.20 -35.80 -14.08
CA LYS A 291 -4.43 -36.36 -12.74
C LYS A 291 -5.90 -36.56 -12.43
N ASN A 292 -6.82 -36.21 -13.31
CA ASN A 292 -8.23 -36.47 -13.06
C ASN A 292 -8.54 -37.97 -12.88
N THR A 293 -7.69 -38.83 -13.43
CA THR A 293 -7.80 -40.30 -13.31
C THR A 293 -7.64 -40.84 -11.89
N ILE A 294 -7.07 -40.06 -10.96
CA ILE A 294 -6.97 -40.47 -9.55
C ILE A 294 -8.20 -40.07 -8.73
N GLN A 295 -9.07 -39.20 -9.26
CA GLN A 295 -10.36 -38.91 -8.63
C GLN A 295 -11.16 -40.20 -8.50
N ASP A 296 -11.91 -40.35 -7.39
CA ASP A 296 -12.71 -41.53 -7.08
C ASP A 296 -11.94 -42.84 -6.86
N THR A 297 -10.60 -42.83 -6.87
CA THR A 297 -9.78 -44.01 -6.55
C THR A 297 -9.50 -44.11 -5.05
N LYS A 298 -8.80 -45.17 -4.61
CA LYS A 298 -8.33 -45.29 -3.21
C LYS A 298 -7.36 -44.17 -2.79
N HIS A 299 -6.79 -43.43 -3.74
CA HIS A 299 -5.93 -42.28 -3.48
C HIS A 299 -6.71 -40.99 -3.18
N ASP A 300 -8.02 -40.96 -3.43
CA ASP A 300 -8.90 -39.88 -2.99
C ASP A 300 -9.26 -40.11 -1.52
N LEU A 301 -8.67 -39.30 -0.62
CA LEU A 301 -8.93 -39.38 0.82
C LEU A 301 -10.39 -39.07 1.16
N GLY A 302 -11.10 -38.32 0.32
CA GLY A 302 -12.54 -38.10 0.45
C GLY A 302 -13.35 -39.38 0.31
N LYS A 303 -12.79 -40.42 -0.36
CA LYS A 303 -13.42 -41.75 -0.47
C LYS A 303 -12.79 -42.80 0.43
N SER A 304 -11.46 -42.86 0.48
CA SER A 304 -10.76 -43.91 1.22
C SER A 304 -10.77 -43.66 2.72
N LYS A 305 -10.84 -42.40 3.15
CA LYS A 305 -10.73 -41.95 4.56
C LYS A 305 -11.61 -40.72 4.88
N PRO A 306 -12.93 -40.73 4.59
CA PRO A 306 -13.80 -39.55 4.69
C PRO A 306 -13.92 -38.96 6.11
N VAL A 307 -13.75 -39.80 7.14
CA VAL A 307 -13.89 -39.41 8.55
C VAL A 307 -12.56 -39.19 9.26
N GLU A 308 -11.44 -39.50 8.60
CA GLU A 308 -10.10 -39.33 9.18
C GLU A 308 -9.80 -37.84 9.35
N LYS A 309 -9.12 -37.50 10.44
CA LYS A 309 -8.84 -36.11 10.79
C LYS A 309 -7.35 -35.80 10.65
N ASN A 310 -7.03 -34.64 10.11
CA ASN A 310 -5.67 -34.12 10.12
C ASN A 310 -5.23 -33.67 11.53
N LEU A 311 -3.99 -33.17 11.65
CA LEU A 311 -3.44 -32.68 12.92
C LEU A 311 -4.24 -31.50 13.51
N GLN A 312 -5.05 -30.83 12.70
CA GLN A 312 -5.94 -29.74 13.10
C GLN A 312 -7.35 -30.25 13.48
N GLY A 313 -7.56 -31.57 13.51
CA GLY A 313 -8.83 -32.20 13.89
C GLY A 313 -9.93 -32.11 12.82
N ARG A 314 -9.58 -31.77 11.57
CA ARG A 314 -10.50 -31.55 10.46
C ARG A 314 -10.52 -32.72 9.49
N THR A 315 -11.69 -33.07 8.97
CA THR A 315 -11.84 -34.08 7.91
C THR A 315 -11.50 -33.50 6.53
N VAL A 316 -11.36 -34.36 5.52
CA VAL A 316 -11.16 -33.96 4.11
C VAL A 316 -12.25 -32.99 3.64
N ALA A 317 -13.51 -33.24 4.02
CA ALA A 317 -14.63 -32.36 3.67
C ALA A 317 -14.55 -30.96 4.34
N GLN A 318 -13.80 -30.83 5.43
CA GLN A 318 -13.69 -29.57 6.18
C GLN A 318 -12.48 -28.73 5.78
N ASP A 319 -11.38 -29.35 5.38
CA ASP A 319 -10.12 -28.65 5.07
C ASP A 319 -9.75 -28.69 3.58
N GLY A 320 -10.40 -29.54 2.78
CA GLY A 320 -9.99 -29.84 1.41
C GLY A 320 -8.68 -30.64 1.39
N VAL A 321 -8.39 -31.29 0.27
CA VAL A 321 -7.05 -31.83 -0.05
C VAL A 321 -6.66 -31.31 -1.42
#